data_AF-A0A929AXG1-F1
#
_entry.id   AF-A0A929AXG1-F1
#
_cell.length_a   1.000
_cell.length_b   1.000
_cell.length_c   1.000
_cell.angle_alpha   90.00
_cell.angle_beta   90.00
_cell.angle_gamma   90.00
#
_symmetry.space_group_name_H-M   'P 1'
#
loop_
_entity.id
_entity.type
_entity.pdbx_description
1 polymer ?
#
loop_
_entity_poly.entity_id
_entity_poly.type
_entity_poly.pdbx_seq_one_letter_code
_entity_poly.pdbx_strand_id
1 'polypeptide(L)' 'MGGKTDLDRVVAYVPSEWKKELEIWAETEERSVSWLVGKLIDKALQERRKQQNPSKVVNMR' A
#
# COMPACT_ATOMS: atom_id res chain seq x y z
N MET A 1 2.03 8.85 -24.79
CA MET A 1 2.89 7.66 -24.61
C MET A 1 2.67 7.16 -23.17
N GLY A 2 1.82 6.20 -22.86
CA GLY A 2 1.51 4.96 -23.57
C GLY A 2 2.12 3.72 -22.89
N GLY A 3 2.51 3.78 -21.62
CA GLY A 3 2.85 2.59 -20.84
C GLY A 3 1.64 2.15 -20.02
N LYS A 4 0.85 1.20 -20.53
CA LYS A 4 -0.08 0.47 -19.66
C LYS A 4 0.80 -0.31 -18.69
N THR A 5 0.87 0.14 -17.45
CA THR A 5 1.35 -0.69 -16.37
C THR A 5 0.35 -1.84 -16.23
N ASP A 6 0.81 -3.09 -16.35
CA ASP A 6 -0.01 -4.30 -16.17
C ASP A 6 -0.38 -4.46 -14.70
N LEU A 7 -1.21 -3.54 -14.19
CA LEU A 7 -1.66 -3.49 -12.81
C LEU A 7 -3.16 -3.72 -12.76
N ASP A 8 -3.57 -4.66 -11.92
CA ASP A 8 -4.98 -4.88 -11.61
C ASP A 8 -5.53 -3.76 -10.71
N ARG A 9 -6.80 -3.43 -10.91
CA ARG A 9 -7.50 -2.42 -10.10
C ARG A 9 -8.29 -3.09 -8.98
N VAL A 10 -8.14 -2.54 -7.77
CA VAL A 10 -9.03 -2.81 -6.64
C VAL A 10 -9.86 -1.56 -6.36
N VAL A 11 -11.15 -1.73 -6.03
CA VAL A 11 -12.06 -0.65 -5.65
C VAL A 11 -12.58 -0.91 -4.25
N ALA A 12 -12.49 0.10 -3.38
CA ALA A 12 -13.00 0.05 -2.01
C ALA A 12 -13.68 1.37 -1.64
N TYR A 13 -14.75 1.28 -0.86
CA TYR A 13 -15.36 2.45 -0.24
C TYR A 13 -14.63 2.79 1.05
N VAL A 14 -14.31 4.07 1.23
CA VAL A 14 -13.69 4.60 2.45
C VAL A 14 -14.51 5.79 2.96
N PRO A 15 -14.44 6.10 4.27
CA PRO A 15 -14.98 7.33 4.79
C PRO A 15 -14.45 8.56 4.05
N SER A 16 -15.29 9.59 3.92
CA SER A 16 -14.97 10.80 3.15
C SER A 16 -13.75 11.56 3.71
N GLU A 17 -13.60 11.53 5.03
CA GLU A 17 -12.50 12.12 5.77
C GLU A 17 -11.17 11.46 5.39
N TRP A 18 -11.13 10.13 5.26
CA TRP A 18 -9.92 9.41 4.86
C TRP A 18 -9.51 9.76 3.44
N LYS A 19 -10.48 9.88 2.53
CA LYS A 19 -10.19 10.31 1.15
C LYS A 19 -9.54 11.71 1.15
N LYS A 20 -10.09 12.64 1.92
CA LYS A 20 -9.56 14.01 2.03
C LYS A 20 -8.14 14.03 2.62
N GLU A 21 -7.88 13.25 3.65
CA GLU A 21 -6.54 13.10 4.25
C GLU A 21 -5.53 12.55 3.23
N LEU A 22 -5.92 11.52 2.46
CA LEU A 22 -5.08 10.95 1.41
C LEU A 22 -4.80 11.93 0.26
N GLU A 23 -5.79 12.76 -0.11
CA GLU A 23 -5.63 13.82 -1.11
C GLU A 23 -4.62 14.88 -0.67
N ILE A 24 -4.73 15.38 0.56
CA ILE A 24 -3.80 16.37 1.14
C ILE A 24 -2.39 15.78 1.23
N TRP A 25 -2.26 14.53 1.66
CA TRP A 25 -0.96 13.87 1.74
C TRP A 25 -0.33 13.71 0.36
N ALA A 26 -1.08 13.22 -0.62
CA ALA A 26 -0.58 13.06 -1.98
C ALA A 26 -0.14 14.41 -2.60
N GLU A 27 -0.88 15.48 -2.35
CA GLU A 27 -0.51 16.84 -2.78
C GLU A 27 0.82 17.30 -2.14
N THR A 28 0.98 17.09 -0.84
CA THR A 28 2.20 17.44 -0.10
C THR A 28 3.45 16.73 -0.64
N GLU A 29 3.29 15.50 -1.13
CA GLU A 29 4.39 14.71 -1.71
C GLU A 29 4.56 14.88 -3.23
N GLU A 30 3.77 15.75 -3.87
CA GLU A 30 3.73 15.90 -5.33
C GLU A 30 3.50 14.55 -6.05
N ARG A 31 2.55 13.76 -5.57
CA ARG A 31 2.19 12.43 -6.10
C ARG A 31 0.68 12.31 -6.31
N SER A 32 0.28 11.26 -7.04
CA SER A 32 -1.15 10.93 -7.16
C SER A 32 -1.63 10.10 -5.98
N VAL A 33 -2.92 10.24 -5.63
CA VAL A 33 -3.56 9.41 -4.59
C VAL A 33 -3.41 7.92 -4.88
N SER A 34 -3.53 7.50 -6.15
CA SER A 34 -3.35 6.10 -6.55
C SER A 34 -1.93 5.59 -6.27
N TRP A 35 -0.91 6.45 -6.44
CA TRP A 35 0.47 6.10 -6.11
C TRP A 35 0.65 5.94 -4.60
N LEU A 36 0.15 6.90 -3.81
CA LEU A 36 0.23 6.88 -2.35
C LEU A 36 -0.45 5.64 -1.78
N VAL A 37 -1.69 5.37 -2.20
CA VAL A 37 -2.45 4.19 -1.80
C VAL A 37 -1.72 2.91 -2.19
N GLY A 38 -1.12 2.86 -3.38
CA GLY A 38 -0.28 1.72 -3.80
C GLY A 38 0.89 1.47 -2.85
N LYS A 39 1.57 2.52 -2.36
CA LYS A 39 2.67 2.39 -1.39
C LYS A 39 2.20 1.97 -0.01
N LEU A 40 1.06 2.48 0.45
CA LEU A 40 0.46 2.07 1.72
C LEU A 40 0.06 0.59 1.71
N ILE A 41 -0.54 0.12 0.62
CA ILE A 41 -0.90 -1.30 0.43
C ILE A 41 0.35 -2.18 0.38
N ASP A 42 1.38 -1.80 -0.39
CA ASP A 42 2.65 -2.55 -0.45
C ASP A 42 3.28 -2.71 0.93
N LYS A 43 3.36 -1.62 1.72
CA LYS A 43 3.86 -1.64 3.09
C LYS A 43 3.07 -2.62 3.98
N ALA A 44 1.74 -2.52 3.97
CA ALA A 44 0.88 -3.40 4.77
C ALA A 44 1.04 -4.88 4.39
N LEU A 45 1.18 -5.18 3.09
CA LEU A 45 1.42 -6.55 2.61
C LEU A 45 2.79 -7.08 3.03
N GLN A 46 3.84 -6.25 2.98
CA GLN A 46 5.17 -6.62 3.47
C GLN A 46 5.16 -6.91 4.98
N GLU A 47 4.48 -6.08 5.77
CA GLU A 47 4.32 -6.28 7.22
C GLU A 47 3.57 -7.58 7.52
N ARG A 48 2.46 -7.85 6.83
CA ARG A 48 1.71 -9.10 6.95
C ARG A 48 2.58 -10.33 6.64
N ARG A 49 3.37 -10.29 5.56
CA ARG A 49 4.28 -11.39 5.19
C ARG A 49 5.34 -11.65 6.26
N LYS A 50 5.86 -10.60 6.90
CA LYS A 50 6.84 -10.72 8.01
C LYS A 50 6.21 -11.41 9.22
N GLN A 51 4.97 -11.04 9.59
CA GLN A 51 4.25 -11.64 10.71
C GLN A 51 3.89 -13.12 10.46
N GLN A 52 3.62 -13.49 9.20
CA GLN A 52 3.26 -14.85 8.82
C GLN A 52 4.46 -15.80 8.64
N ASN A 53 5.70 -15.31 8.76
CA ASN A 53 6.92 -16.12 8.72
C ASN A 53 7.61 -16.23 10.11
N PRO A 54 7.02 -16.92 11.11
CA PRO A 54 7.69 -17.21 12.38
C PRO A 54 8.79 -18.29 12.28
N SER A 55 8.96 -18.95 11.12
CA SER A 55 9.79 -20.16 10.99
C SER A 55 11.31 -19.95 10.84
N LYS A 56 11.88 -18.90 11.44
CA LYS A 56 13.35 -18.75 11.53
C LYS A 56 13.93 -18.78 12.96
N VAL A 57 13.10 -19.08 13.96
CA VAL A 57 13.54 -19.21 15.36
C VAL A 57 13.06 -20.53 15.98
N VAL A 58 13.25 -21.67 15.30
CA VAL A 58 13.24 -23.00 15.95
C VAL A 58 14.25 -23.90 15.27
N ASN A 59 15.54 -23.66 15.53
CA ASN A 59 16.56 -24.70 15.77
C ASN A 59 17.92 -24.02 15.92
N MET A 60 18.24 -23.59 17.14
CA MET A 60 19.60 -23.71 17.64
C MET A 60 19.51 -24.64 18.84
N ARG A 61 19.58 -25.94 18.55
CA ARG A 61 20.01 -26.96 19.50
C ARG A 61 21.53 -26.97 19.50
#